data_AF-A0A352M9Y5-F1
#
_entry.id   AF-A0A352M9Y5-F1
#
_cell.length_a   1.000
_cell.length_b   1.000
_cell.length_c   1.000
_cell.angle_alpha   90.00
_cell.angle_beta   90.00
_cell.angle_gamma   90.00
#
_symmetry.space_group_name_H-M   'P 1'
#
loop_
_entity.id
_entity.type
_entity.pdbx_description
1 polymer ?
#
loop_
_entity_poly.entity_id
_entity_poly.type
_entity_poly.pdbx_seq_one_letter_code
_entity_poly.pdbx_strand_id
1 'polypeptide(L)'
;MKKFLLVLSAIFLIISNPVDSQGLLNKVRKAVSKEISGVINEDSGTNTSKPGPEPACACDDAKMILDLAKYKIAYNEFTICTKDDGSMLVYDKMGSKYYIVKDGVSEGPYKEGDPIIQGFCSDSNDSGNDEKADAWVKKYPGFISRSGDKYLIKFGGKNYGPYAMISDFALSNSKSKFAAIVTENMFITEAQGRKMEEAMKNAKTDQERMDIAMSMSQNAQSQMMKDGGKSLQPQLITNVPGATFDVATWLGGKLNGTAKFDDLVVIAPDRIMDMTGKTTIKLPQNSYDSKGMFLNTSGTKYAMYNSGALTFSDNTTLAEVFNPYMAKTDGKVFLTYMYYSPGKNAVMQCAIPF
;
A
#
# COMPACT_ATOMS: atom_id res chain seq x y z
N MET A 1 21.38 33.07 -34.58
CA MET A 1 20.17 33.71 -35.14
C MET A 1 19.45 32.89 -36.23
N LYS A 2 20.14 32.28 -37.22
CA LYS A 2 19.46 31.51 -38.29
C LYS A 2 18.70 30.23 -37.84
N LYS A 3 19.15 29.54 -36.79
CA LYS A 3 18.49 28.31 -36.28
C LYS A 3 17.18 28.58 -35.51
N PHE A 4 17.07 29.74 -34.87
CA PHE A 4 15.89 30.13 -34.08
C PHE A 4 14.73 30.58 -35.00
N LEU A 5 15.05 31.24 -36.11
CA LEU A 5 14.08 31.57 -37.16
C LEU A 5 13.47 30.33 -37.82
N LEU A 6 14.25 29.26 -38.02
CA LEU A 6 13.74 28.00 -38.59
C LEU A 6 12.72 27.30 -37.68
N VAL A 7 12.92 27.35 -36.37
CA VAL A 7 11.99 26.77 -35.38
C VAL A 7 10.70 27.61 -35.29
N LEU A 8 10.81 28.94 -35.30
CA LEU A 8 9.63 29.81 -35.31
C LEU A 8 8.79 29.67 -36.59
N SER A 9 9.44 29.53 -37.76
CA SER A 9 8.75 29.30 -39.04
C SER A 9 8.06 27.93 -39.09
N ALA A 10 8.64 26.89 -38.47
CA ALA A 10 8.01 25.58 -38.36
C ALA A 10 6.78 25.59 -37.44
N ILE A 11 6.81 26.37 -36.35
CA ILE A 11 5.67 26.54 -35.44
C ILE A 11 4.52 27.28 -36.14
N PHE A 12 4.80 28.31 -36.96
CA PHE A 12 3.78 29.03 -37.73
C PHE A 12 3.08 28.17 -38.81
N LEU A 13 3.79 27.21 -39.40
CA LEU A 13 3.21 26.24 -40.35
C LEU A 13 2.29 25.21 -39.69
N ILE A 14 2.51 24.90 -38.41
CA ILE A 14 1.68 23.95 -37.64
C ILE A 14 0.34 24.57 -37.23
N ILE A 15 0.30 25.89 -37.01
CA ILE A 15 -0.91 26.61 -36.58
C ILE A 15 -1.85 26.92 -37.76
N SER A 16 -1.33 26.99 -38.99
CA SER A 16 -2.07 27.41 -40.18
C SER A 16 -2.73 26.27 -40.97
N ASN A 17 -2.38 25.00 -40.72
CA ASN A 17 -2.99 23.83 -41.36
C ASN A 17 -3.22 22.68 -40.35
N PRO A 18 -4.37 22.64 -39.65
CA PRO A 18 -4.63 21.67 -38.59
C PRO A 18 -4.80 20.22 -39.07
N VAL A 19 -4.95 19.99 -40.38
CA VAL A 19 -5.16 18.65 -40.95
C VAL A 19 -3.83 17.90 -41.17
N ASP A 20 -2.76 18.60 -41.57
CA ASP A 20 -1.43 17.99 -41.77
C ASP A 20 -0.59 17.92 -40.49
N SER A 21 -0.87 18.79 -39.51
CA SER A 21 -0.18 18.79 -38.21
C SER A 21 -0.53 17.58 -37.34
N GLN A 22 -1.71 16.98 -37.52
CA GLN A 22 -2.07 15.72 -36.88
C GLN A 22 -1.20 14.55 -37.37
N GLY A 23 -0.87 14.52 -38.67
CA GLY A 23 0.02 13.51 -39.25
C GLY A 23 1.46 13.64 -38.74
N LEU A 24 1.96 14.87 -38.59
CA LEU A 24 3.30 15.14 -38.08
C LEU A 24 3.42 14.86 -36.57
N LEU A 25 2.40 15.24 -35.79
CA LEU A 25 2.31 14.91 -34.35
C LEU A 25 2.16 13.41 -34.12
N ASN A 26 1.39 12.69 -34.96
CA ASN A 26 1.34 11.23 -34.90
C ASN A 26 2.68 10.59 -35.25
N LYS A 27 3.44 11.15 -36.20
CA LYS A 27 4.81 10.67 -36.51
C LYS A 27 5.79 10.94 -35.37
N VAL A 28 5.73 12.11 -34.73
CA VAL A 28 6.56 12.41 -33.56
C VAL A 28 6.15 11.54 -32.37
N ARG A 29 4.86 11.37 -32.10
CA ARG A 29 4.34 10.46 -31.06
C ARG A 29 4.73 9.01 -31.33
N LYS A 30 4.65 8.54 -32.59
CA LYS A 30 5.13 7.21 -33.01
C LYS A 30 6.64 7.09 -32.87
N ALA A 31 7.42 8.10 -33.24
CA ALA A 31 8.89 8.09 -33.10
C ALA A 31 9.31 8.05 -31.63
N VAL A 32 8.72 8.90 -30.78
CA VAL A 32 8.97 8.93 -29.34
C VAL A 32 8.46 7.66 -28.67
N SER A 33 7.28 7.14 -29.04
CA SER A 33 6.79 5.85 -28.54
C SER A 33 7.64 4.69 -29.02
N LYS A 34 8.22 4.74 -30.23
CA LYS A 34 9.13 3.71 -30.76
C LYS A 34 10.49 3.75 -30.05
N GLU A 35 10.95 4.92 -29.66
CA GLU A 35 12.19 5.11 -28.89
C GLU A 35 12.02 4.70 -27.42
N ILE A 36 10.82 4.92 -26.85
CA ILE A 36 10.49 4.56 -25.46
C ILE A 36 10.03 3.09 -25.31
N SER A 37 9.31 2.54 -26.29
CA SER A 37 8.65 1.22 -26.18
C SER A 37 9.38 0.11 -26.94
N GLY A 38 10.46 0.43 -27.67
CA GLY A 38 11.26 -0.56 -28.40
C GLY A 38 10.60 -1.14 -29.66
N VAL A 39 9.27 -1.30 -29.74
CA VAL A 39 8.56 -1.72 -30.97
C VAL A 39 7.08 -1.32 -30.91
N ILE A 40 6.59 -0.60 -31.94
CA ILE A 40 5.24 -0.81 -32.47
C ILE A 40 5.35 -0.78 -34.01
N ASN A 41 5.00 -1.90 -34.65
CA ASN A 41 5.11 -2.14 -36.08
C ASN A 41 4.08 -1.36 -36.91
N GLU A 42 4.52 -0.79 -38.04
CA GLU A 42 3.76 -0.71 -39.29
C GLU A 42 4.70 -1.14 -40.43
N ASP A 43 4.28 -2.18 -41.14
CA ASP A 43 4.77 -2.75 -42.41
C ASP A 43 6.12 -2.27 -42.97
N SER A 44 7.16 -3.09 -42.84
CA SER A 44 8.18 -3.35 -43.88
C SER A 44 9.22 -4.35 -43.38
N GLY A 45 9.60 -5.27 -44.27
CA GLY A 45 10.32 -6.51 -43.94
C GLY A 45 11.70 -6.39 -43.29
N THR A 46 12.11 -7.53 -42.72
CA THR A 46 13.49 -7.93 -42.46
C THR A 46 14.40 -6.84 -41.90
N ASN A 47 14.21 -6.51 -40.62
CA ASN A 47 15.29 -6.14 -39.72
C ASN A 47 14.80 -6.39 -38.31
N THR A 48 15.12 -7.56 -37.76
CA THR A 48 14.99 -7.86 -36.34
C THR A 48 15.73 -6.76 -35.57
N SER A 49 14.98 -5.84 -34.96
CA SER A 49 15.52 -4.90 -34.00
C SER A 49 16.27 -5.70 -32.95
N LYS A 50 17.54 -5.37 -32.70
CA LYS A 50 18.32 -6.03 -31.66
C LYS A 50 17.54 -5.91 -30.35
N PRO A 51 17.42 -6.99 -29.55
CA PRO A 51 16.81 -6.92 -28.23
C PRO A 51 17.46 -5.78 -27.46
N GLY A 52 16.65 -4.90 -26.84
CA GLY A 52 17.19 -3.85 -25.97
C GLY A 52 17.96 -4.47 -24.81
N PRO A 53 18.96 -3.79 -24.23
CA PRO A 53 19.72 -4.31 -23.11
C PRO A 53 18.79 -4.58 -21.92
N GLU A 54 19.07 -5.64 -21.16
CA GLU A 54 18.41 -5.89 -19.88
C GLU A 54 18.78 -4.79 -18.87
N PRO A 55 17.85 -4.38 -17.99
CA PRO A 55 18.15 -3.40 -16.95
C PRO A 55 19.10 -3.98 -15.91
N ALA A 56 19.81 -3.11 -15.18
CA ALA A 56 20.78 -3.51 -14.16
C ALA A 56 20.15 -4.28 -12.98
N CYS A 57 18.83 -4.17 -12.79
CA CYS A 57 18.09 -4.93 -11.79
C CYS A 57 17.70 -6.34 -12.24
N ALA A 58 17.98 -6.73 -13.48
CA ALA A 58 17.71 -8.08 -13.96
C ALA A 58 18.53 -9.12 -13.17
N CYS A 59 17.92 -10.25 -12.86
CA CYS A 59 18.57 -11.41 -12.24
C CYS A 59 18.67 -12.57 -13.24
N ASP A 60 19.68 -13.43 -13.06
CA ASP A 60 19.95 -14.55 -13.96
C ASP A 60 18.82 -15.59 -13.95
N ASP A 61 18.11 -15.73 -12.82
CA ASP A 61 17.02 -16.69 -12.60
C ASP A 61 15.62 -16.06 -12.76
N ALA A 62 15.52 -14.93 -13.46
CA ALA A 62 14.27 -14.22 -13.66
C ALA A 62 13.21 -15.07 -14.35
N LYS A 63 12.01 -15.13 -13.74
CA LYS A 63 10.84 -15.82 -14.30
C LYS A 63 9.99 -14.85 -15.11
N MET A 64 9.60 -15.24 -16.31
CA MET A 64 8.65 -14.46 -17.11
C MET A 64 7.26 -14.57 -16.48
N ILE A 65 6.66 -13.42 -16.19
CA ILE A 65 5.32 -13.34 -15.60
C ILE A 65 4.29 -12.92 -16.66
N LEU A 66 4.64 -11.97 -17.52
CA LEU A 66 3.73 -11.49 -18.56
C LEU A 66 4.47 -11.27 -19.87
N ASP A 67 4.05 -11.99 -20.91
CA ASP A 67 4.47 -11.74 -22.28
C ASP A 67 3.63 -10.60 -22.88
N LEU A 68 4.18 -9.39 -22.88
CA LEU A 68 3.48 -8.19 -23.37
C LEU A 68 3.27 -8.25 -24.88
N ALA A 69 4.19 -8.89 -25.61
CA ALA A 69 4.08 -9.07 -27.05
C ALA A 69 2.88 -9.97 -27.41
N LYS A 70 2.74 -11.11 -26.71
CA LYS A 70 1.61 -12.05 -26.90
C LYS A 70 0.26 -11.37 -26.69
N TYR A 71 0.15 -10.52 -25.67
CA TYR A 71 -1.10 -9.84 -25.35
C TYR A 71 -1.28 -8.48 -26.02
N LYS A 72 -0.28 -7.99 -26.76
CA LYS A 72 -0.25 -6.66 -27.38
C LYS A 72 -0.50 -5.53 -26.38
N ILE A 73 0.01 -5.68 -25.16
CA ILE A 73 -0.10 -4.70 -24.08
C ILE A 73 1.15 -3.82 -24.10
N ALA A 74 1.00 -2.50 -24.10
CA ALA A 74 2.15 -1.61 -23.92
C ALA A 74 2.57 -1.57 -22.45
N TYR A 75 3.87 -1.41 -22.19
CA TYR A 75 4.42 -1.45 -20.82
C TYR A 75 3.77 -0.41 -19.87
N ASN A 76 3.37 0.75 -20.39
CA ASN A 76 2.73 1.82 -19.64
C ASN A 76 1.21 1.66 -19.47
N GLU A 77 0.62 0.60 -20.04
CA GLU A 77 -0.84 0.45 -20.19
C GLU A 77 -1.42 -0.71 -19.35
N PHE A 78 -0.68 -1.17 -18.33
CA PHE A 78 -1.19 -2.18 -17.40
C PHE A 78 -1.06 -1.78 -15.93
N THR A 79 -1.79 -2.48 -15.05
CA THR A 79 -1.52 -2.52 -13.60
C THR A 79 -1.45 -3.95 -13.13
N ILE A 80 -0.61 -4.24 -12.14
CA ILE A 80 -0.50 -5.56 -11.53
C ILE A 80 -0.87 -5.46 -10.05
N CYS A 81 -1.73 -6.36 -9.58
CA CYS A 81 -1.95 -6.62 -8.16
C CYS A 81 -1.52 -8.05 -7.83
N THR A 82 -1.00 -8.28 -6.63
CA THR A 82 -0.48 -9.59 -6.22
C THR A 82 -1.17 -10.05 -4.95
N LYS A 83 -1.54 -11.33 -4.88
CA LYS A 83 -2.02 -12.01 -3.67
C LYS A 83 -0.86 -12.65 -2.90
N ASP A 84 -1.10 -12.96 -1.63
CA ASP A 84 -0.12 -13.61 -0.75
C ASP A 84 0.34 -14.99 -1.27
N ASP A 85 -0.49 -15.66 -2.08
CA ASP A 85 -0.17 -16.95 -2.71
C ASP A 85 0.68 -16.83 -3.99
N GLY A 86 1.13 -15.62 -4.33
CA GLY A 86 1.94 -15.32 -5.52
C GLY A 86 1.12 -15.21 -6.81
N SER A 87 -0.20 -15.40 -6.77
CA SER A 87 -1.04 -15.13 -7.93
C SER A 87 -1.14 -13.62 -8.20
N MET A 88 -1.15 -13.25 -9.48
CA MET A 88 -1.15 -11.86 -9.94
C MET A 88 -2.35 -11.58 -10.82
N LEU A 89 -2.99 -10.43 -10.63
CA LEU A 89 -3.99 -9.89 -11.55
C LEU A 89 -3.34 -8.79 -12.39
N VAL A 90 -3.31 -8.97 -13.69
CA VAL A 90 -2.90 -7.98 -14.68
C VAL A 90 -4.15 -7.35 -15.27
N TYR A 91 -4.29 -6.03 -15.14
CA TYR A 91 -5.35 -5.27 -15.80
C TYR A 91 -4.76 -4.52 -17.01
N ASP A 92 -5.21 -4.89 -18.20
CA ASP A 92 -4.95 -4.18 -19.45
C ASP A 92 -5.93 -3.00 -19.56
N LYS A 93 -5.40 -1.78 -19.41
CA LYS A 93 -6.20 -0.55 -19.40
C LYS A 93 -6.84 -0.24 -20.74
N MET A 94 -6.19 -0.60 -21.84
CA MET A 94 -6.66 -0.31 -23.19
C MET A 94 -7.74 -1.30 -23.63
N GLY A 95 -7.55 -2.57 -23.29
CA GLY A 95 -8.51 -3.63 -23.59
C GLY A 95 -9.67 -3.72 -22.59
N SER A 96 -9.56 -3.07 -21.42
CA SER A 96 -10.44 -3.26 -20.26
C SER A 96 -10.59 -4.75 -19.90
N LYS A 97 -9.46 -5.47 -19.91
CA LYS A 97 -9.39 -6.92 -19.70
C LYS A 97 -8.51 -7.25 -18.51
N TYR A 98 -8.87 -8.33 -17.84
CA TYR A 98 -8.12 -8.85 -16.71
C TYR A 98 -7.51 -10.20 -17.05
N TYR A 99 -6.29 -10.44 -16.60
CA TYR A 99 -5.60 -11.72 -16.73
C TYR A 99 -5.08 -12.13 -15.36
N ILE A 100 -5.26 -13.40 -15.01
CA ILE A 100 -4.66 -13.97 -13.79
C ILE A 100 -3.41 -14.72 -14.19
N VAL A 101 -2.28 -14.38 -13.58
CA VAL A 101 -1.00 -15.06 -13.77
C VAL A 101 -0.63 -15.80 -12.51
N LYS A 102 -0.34 -17.10 -12.64
CA LYS A 102 0.20 -17.93 -11.56
C LYS A 102 1.18 -18.95 -12.15
N ASP A 103 2.36 -19.06 -11.55
CA ASP A 103 3.41 -20.01 -11.98
C ASP A 103 3.78 -19.94 -13.48
N GLY A 104 3.75 -18.73 -14.05
CA GLY A 104 4.04 -18.49 -15.47
C GLY A 104 2.89 -18.88 -16.43
N VAL A 105 1.79 -19.42 -15.92
CA VAL A 105 0.56 -19.66 -16.68
C VAL A 105 -0.35 -18.45 -16.54
N SER A 106 -0.91 -18.00 -17.66
CA SER A 106 -1.87 -16.90 -17.72
C SER A 106 -3.24 -17.40 -18.13
N GLU A 107 -4.25 -17.04 -17.35
CA GLU A 107 -5.66 -17.34 -17.58
C GLU A 107 -6.46 -16.05 -17.84
N GLY A 108 -7.52 -16.14 -18.65
CA GLY A 108 -8.35 -15.01 -19.07
C GLY A 108 -8.47 -14.90 -20.60
N PRO A 109 -8.97 -13.77 -21.13
CA PRO A 109 -9.31 -12.55 -20.41
C PRO A 109 -10.62 -12.66 -19.62
N TYR A 110 -10.64 -12.04 -18.44
CA TYR A 110 -11.81 -11.83 -17.61
C TYR A 110 -12.32 -10.39 -17.76
N LYS A 111 -13.57 -10.15 -17.39
CA LYS A 111 -14.23 -8.84 -17.40
C LYS A 111 -14.31 -8.28 -15.99
N GLU A 112 -14.53 -6.97 -15.91
CA GLU A 112 -14.83 -6.30 -14.65
C GLU A 112 -16.05 -6.95 -13.97
N GLY A 113 -15.94 -7.17 -12.66
CA GLY A 113 -17.00 -7.79 -11.86
C GLY A 113 -17.00 -9.33 -11.87
N ASP A 114 -16.15 -9.99 -12.67
CA ASP A 114 -16.06 -11.45 -12.65
C ASP A 114 -15.67 -11.95 -11.24
N PRO A 115 -16.37 -12.95 -10.67
CA PRO A 115 -16.10 -13.43 -9.32
C PRO A 115 -14.65 -13.90 -9.11
N ILE A 116 -14.00 -14.40 -10.17
CA ILE A 116 -12.65 -14.93 -10.12
C ILE A 116 -11.57 -13.85 -9.92
N ILE A 117 -11.83 -12.61 -10.34
CA ILE A 117 -10.90 -11.49 -10.15
C ILE A 117 -11.11 -10.77 -8.82
N GLN A 118 -12.15 -11.12 -8.07
CA GLN A 118 -12.40 -10.54 -6.74
C GLN A 118 -11.26 -10.89 -5.77
N GLY A 119 -10.87 -9.91 -4.96
CA GLY A 119 -9.85 -10.05 -3.91
C GLY A 119 -8.39 -10.00 -4.37
N PHE A 120 -8.09 -9.73 -5.65
CA PHE A 120 -6.73 -9.44 -6.09
C PHE A 120 -6.30 -8.00 -5.80
N CYS A 121 -7.26 -7.06 -5.81
CA CYS A 121 -7.08 -5.70 -5.32
C CYS A 121 -8.27 -5.40 -4.41
N SER A 122 -8.26 -5.89 -3.17
CA SER A 122 -9.13 -5.29 -2.15
C SER A 122 -8.58 -3.89 -1.91
N ASP A 123 -9.33 -2.86 -2.33
CA ASP A 123 -8.96 -1.45 -2.24
C ASP A 123 -8.44 -1.08 -0.84
N SER A 124 -7.13 -1.20 -0.63
CA SER A 124 -6.43 -0.55 0.46
C SER A 124 -6.22 0.94 0.17
N ASN A 125 -6.75 1.43 -0.95
CA ASN A 125 -6.71 2.81 -1.42
C ASN A 125 -7.97 3.62 -1.12
N ASP A 126 -8.94 3.08 -0.38
CA ASP A 126 -9.94 3.94 0.26
C ASP A 126 -9.33 4.59 1.52
N SER A 127 -8.30 5.42 1.29
CA SER A 127 -7.97 6.52 2.18
C SER A 127 -8.87 7.71 1.85
N GLY A 128 -10.16 7.46 1.61
CA GLY A 128 -11.17 8.47 1.77
C GLY A 128 -11.08 8.98 3.20
N ASN A 129 -10.82 10.27 3.34
CA ASN A 129 -11.00 11.06 4.56
C ASN A 129 -12.47 11.06 4.99
N ASP A 130 -13.10 9.90 5.13
CA ASP A 130 -14.35 9.77 5.85
C ASP A 130 -13.96 9.73 7.33
N GLU A 131 -13.98 10.90 7.96
CA GLU A 131 -13.99 11.13 9.41
C GLU A 131 -15.27 10.53 10.05
N LYS A 132 -15.56 9.26 9.78
CA LYS A 132 -16.72 8.56 10.31
C LYS A 132 -16.25 7.34 11.08
N ALA A 133 -16.89 7.13 12.22
CA ALA A 133 -16.62 6.10 13.22
C ALA A 133 -16.80 4.64 12.73
N ASP A 134 -16.64 4.36 11.44
CA ASP A 134 -16.72 3.02 10.82
C ASP A 134 -15.55 2.71 9.86
N ALA A 135 -14.52 3.56 9.79
CA ALA A 135 -13.35 3.33 8.94
C ALA A 135 -12.68 1.97 9.19
N TRP A 136 -12.59 1.52 10.45
CA TRP A 136 -12.01 0.22 10.79
C TRP A 136 -12.85 -0.97 10.33
N VAL A 137 -14.18 -0.85 10.40
CA VAL A 137 -15.10 -1.90 9.95
C VAL A 137 -15.04 -2.05 8.43
N LYS A 138 -14.96 -0.93 7.70
CA LYS A 138 -14.77 -0.91 6.24
C LYS A 138 -13.41 -1.49 5.84
N LYS A 139 -12.34 -1.14 6.57
CA LYS A 139 -10.97 -1.54 6.24
C LYS A 139 -10.66 -3.00 6.55
N TYR A 140 -11.28 -3.57 7.59
CA TYR A 140 -11.05 -4.96 8.00
C TYR A 140 -12.37 -5.74 8.15
N PRO A 141 -13.13 -5.93 7.06
CA PRO A 141 -14.37 -6.68 7.10
C PRO A 141 -14.09 -8.11 7.54
N GLY A 142 -14.96 -8.64 8.41
CA GLY A 142 -14.84 -9.99 8.99
C GLY A 142 -13.96 -10.07 10.24
N PHE A 143 -13.06 -9.10 10.46
CA PHE A 143 -12.24 -9.03 11.68
C PHE A 143 -12.75 -7.98 12.67
N ILE A 144 -13.29 -6.87 12.19
CA ILE A 144 -13.79 -5.77 13.03
C ILE A 144 -15.26 -5.54 12.76
N SER A 145 -16.06 -5.43 13.82
CA SER A 145 -17.50 -5.18 13.76
C SER A 145 -17.93 -4.22 14.86
N ARG A 146 -19.10 -3.59 14.71
CA ARG A 146 -19.73 -2.81 15.78
C ARG A 146 -20.49 -3.71 16.74
N SER A 147 -20.43 -3.39 18.02
CA SER A 147 -21.24 -3.95 19.10
C SER A 147 -21.79 -2.78 19.92
N GLY A 148 -22.94 -2.25 19.48
CA GLY A 148 -23.42 -0.94 19.94
C GLY A 148 -22.44 0.17 19.52
N ASP A 149 -22.13 1.08 20.44
CA ASP A 149 -21.21 2.21 20.20
C ASP A 149 -19.72 1.82 20.27
N LYS A 150 -19.41 0.54 20.46
CA LYS A 150 -18.05 0.02 20.59
C LYS A 150 -17.67 -0.91 19.44
N TYR A 151 -16.38 -1.16 19.29
CA TYR A 151 -15.81 -2.13 18.35
C TYR A 151 -15.62 -3.49 19.01
N LEU A 152 -15.87 -4.54 18.24
CA LEU A 152 -15.58 -5.92 18.58
C LEU A 152 -14.63 -6.48 17.54
N ILE A 153 -13.49 -7.01 17.99
CA ILE A 153 -12.50 -7.67 17.15
C ILE A 153 -12.75 -9.19 17.22
N LYS A 154 -12.86 -9.84 16.07
CA LYS A 154 -13.03 -11.28 15.94
C LYS A 154 -11.80 -11.88 15.28
N PHE A 155 -11.18 -12.84 15.95
CA PHE A 155 -10.00 -13.51 15.41
C PHE A 155 -9.90 -14.94 15.94
N GLY A 156 -9.66 -15.91 15.05
CA GLY A 156 -9.48 -17.31 15.42
C GLY A 156 -10.66 -17.90 16.20
N GLY A 157 -11.89 -17.48 15.90
CA GLY A 157 -13.11 -17.89 16.62
C GLY A 157 -13.29 -17.25 18.00
N LYS A 158 -12.39 -16.36 18.43
CA LYS A 158 -12.49 -15.60 19.68
C LYS A 158 -12.93 -14.17 19.42
N ASN A 159 -13.66 -13.62 20.39
CA ASN A 159 -14.05 -12.22 20.41
C ASN A 159 -13.17 -11.47 21.42
N TYR A 160 -12.70 -10.30 21.02
CA TYR A 160 -11.91 -9.38 21.83
C TYR A 160 -12.66 -8.04 21.91
N GLY A 161 -12.90 -7.57 23.13
CA GLY A 161 -13.69 -6.36 23.38
C GLY A 161 -15.02 -6.65 24.07
N PRO A 162 -15.93 -5.66 24.13
CA PRO A 162 -16.01 -4.49 23.27
C PRO A 162 -15.11 -3.29 23.68
N TYR A 163 -14.55 -2.57 22.70
CA TYR A 163 -13.64 -1.42 22.88
C TYR A 163 -14.23 -0.12 22.34
N ALA A 164 -14.07 1.00 23.05
CA ALA A 164 -14.54 2.30 22.59
C ALA A 164 -13.75 2.82 21.38
N MET A 165 -12.45 2.54 21.31
CA MET A 165 -11.58 3.02 20.24
C MET A 165 -10.57 1.94 19.82
N ILE A 166 -10.27 1.89 18.52
CA ILE A 166 -9.10 1.20 17.97
C ILE A 166 -8.18 2.29 17.43
N SER A 167 -7.00 2.43 18.03
CA SER A 167 -5.99 3.41 17.64
C SER A 167 -5.09 2.89 16.53
N ASP A 168 -4.85 1.57 16.52
CA ASP A 168 -4.08 0.91 15.46
C ASP A 168 -4.47 -0.57 15.35
N PHE A 169 -4.34 -1.14 14.16
CA PHE A 169 -4.66 -2.55 13.88
C PHE A 169 -3.87 -3.08 12.69
N ALA A 170 -3.23 -4.24 12.88
CA ALA A 170 -2.48 -4.94 11.85
C ALA A 170 -2.78 -6.46 11.84
N LEU A 171 -2.70 -7.03 10.64
CA LEU A 171 -2.74 -8.46 10.36
C LEU A 171 -1.45 -8.87 9.65
N SER A 172 -0.90 -10.03 9.99
CA SER A 172 0.17 -10.64 9.21
C SER A 172 -0.31 -11.02 7.82
N ASN A 173 0.58 -11.18 6.83
CA ASN A 173 0.23 -11.63 5.47
C ASN A 173 -0.72 -12.85 5.43
N SER A 174 -0.40 -13.97 6.10
CA SER A 174 -1.29 -15.15 6.16
C SER A 174 -2.56 -14.97 6.99
N LYS A 175 -2.75 -13.81 7.62
CA LYS A 175 -3.84 -13.51 8.57
C LYS A 175 -3.88 -14.49 9.75
N SER A 176 -2.73 -15.06 10.13
CA SER A 176 -2.58 -15.95 11.28
C SER A 176 -2.24 -15.21 12.57
N LYS A 177 -1.73 -13.98 12.48
CA LYS A 177 -1.47 -13.08 13.62
C LYS A 177 -2.21 -11.77 13.44
N PHE A 178 -2.66 -11.20 14.56
CA PHE A 178 -3.21 -9.85 14.63
C PHE A 178 -2.68 -9.10 15.85
N ALA A 179 -2.65 -7.78 15.77
CA ALA A 179 -2.42 -6.91 16.91
C ALA A 179 -3.31 -5.67 16.78
N ALA A 180 -3.81 -5.18 17.91
CA ALA A 180 -4.65 -4.00 17.98
C ALA A 180 -4.27 -3.17 19.21
N ILE A 181 -4.07 -1.86 19.02
CA ILE A 181 -4.00 -0.91 20.13
C ILE A 181 -5.41 -0.38 20.33
N VAL A 182 -6.00 -0.63 21.50
CA VAL A 182 -7.40 -0.34 21.79
C VAL A 182 -7.56 0.38 23.11
N THR A 183 -8.64 1.14 23.24
CA THR A 183 -9.04 1.80 24.48
C THR A 183 -10.44 1.31 24.84
N GLU A 184 -10.63 0.79 26.06
CA GLU A 184 -11.89 0.15 26.46
C GLU A 184 -13.04 1.14 26.56
N ASN A 185 -12.76 2.31 27.16
CA ASN A 185 -13.73 3.36 27.41
C ASN A 185 -13.19 4.72 26.94
N MET A 186 -14.10 5.66 26.68
CA MET A 186 -13.78 7.05 26.41
C MET A 186 -14.55 7.94 27.39
N PHE A 187 -13.97 9.09 27.76
CA PHE A 187 -14.60 10.08 28.64
C PHE A 187 -15.92 10.60 28.09
N ILE A 188 -16.02 10.74 26.77
CA ILE A 188 -17.21 11.21 26.08
C ILE A 188 -17.53 10.19 24.99
N THR A 189 -18.69 9.55 25.09
CA THR A 189 -19.23 8.76 23.99
C THR A 189 -19.59 9.67 22.83
N GLU A 190 -19.63 9.14 21.61
CA GLU A 190 -19.99 9.93 20.42
C GLU A 190 -21.36 10.61 20.59
N ALA A 191 -22.34 9.91 21.19
CA ALA A 191 -23.66 10.46 21.49
C ALA A 191 -23.62 11.63 22.49
N GLN A 192 -22.79 11.54 23.54
CA GLN A 192 -22.58 12.63 24.49
C GLN A 192 -21.84 13.81 23.82
N GLY A 193 -20.87 13.53 22.96
CA GLY A 193 -20.14 14.54 22.20
C GLY A 193 -21.05 15.34 21.28
N ARG A 194 -21.97 14.68 20.56
CA ARG A 194 -22.96 15.35 19.70
C ARG A 194 -23.92 16.22 20.49
N LYS A 195 -24.48 15.70 21.60
CA LYS A 195 -25.35 16.49 22.50
C LYS A 195 -24.64 17.74 23.03
N MET A 196 -23.35 17.60 23.35
CA MET A 196 -22.52 18.70 23.82
C MET A 196 -22.25 19.73 22.72
N GLU A 197 -21.92 19.27 21.51
CA GLU A 197 -21.70 20.16 20.38
C GLU A 197 -22.98 20.95 20.03
N GLU A 198 -24.14 20.30 20.07
CA GLU A 198 -25.44 20.95 19.92
C GLU A 198 -25.72 21.95 21.06
N ALA A 199 -25.45 21.58 22.31
CA ALA A 199 -25.61 22.48 23.45
C ALA A 199 -24.70 23.72 23.36
N MET A 200 -23.44 23.55 22.94
CA MET A 200 -22.49 24.65 22.75
C MET A 200 -22.87 25.55 21.56
N LYS A 201 -23.41 24.98 20.48
CA LYS A 201 -23.94 25.74 19.34
C LYS A 201 -25.17 26.57 19.73
N ASN A 202 -26.00 26.03 20.62
CA ASN A 202 -27.22 26.69 21.10
C ASN A 202 -26.99 27.69 22.24
N ALA A 203 -25.82 27.64 22.90
CA ALA A 203 -25.43 28.59 23.94
C ALA A 203 -25.22 30.00 23.34
N LYS A 204 -25.88 31.01 23.93
CA LYS A 204 -25.90 32.39 23.45
C LYS A 204 -24.80 33.24 24.07
N THR A 205 -24.28 32.82 25.21
CA THR A 205 -23.27 33.56 25.97
C THR A 205 -22.02 32.71 26.23
N ASP A 206 -20.89 33.38 26.42
CA ASP A 206 -19.64 32.72 26.78
C ASP A 206 -19.71 32.06 28.16
N GLN A 207 -20.54 32.59 29.07
CA GLN A 207 -20.79 32.00 30.39
C GLN A 207 -21.50 30.64 30.27
N GLU A 208 -22.54 30.54 29.44
CA GLU A 208 -23.24 29.26 29.20
C GLU A 208 -22.31 28.21 28.58
N ARG A 209 -21.43 28.62 27.66
CA ARG A 209 -20.41 27.73 27.10
C ARG A 209 -19.42 27.25 28.16
N MET A 210 -19.01 28.14 29.06
CA MET A 210 -18.09 27.83 30.14
C MET A 210 -18.73 26.86 31.15
N ASP A 211 -20.01 27.03 31.48
CA ASP A 211 -20.77 26.14 32.36
C ASP A 211 -20.95 24.74 31.76
N ILE A 212 -21.23 24.65 30.46
CA ILE A 212 -21.28 23.38 29.71
C ILE A 212 -19.92 22.67 29.78
N ALA A 213 -18.82 23.39 29.57
CA ALA A 213 -17.47 22.83 29.65
C ALA A 213 -17.08 22.41 31.08
N MET A 214 -17.51 23.15 32.12
CA MET A 214 -17.28 22.75 33.52
C MET A 214 -18.05 21.48 33.89
N SER A 215 -19.32 21.38 33.49
CA SER A 215 -20.12 20.17 33.72
C SER A 215 -19.46 18.94 33.08
N MET A 216 -18.87 19.12 31.89
CA MET A 216 -18.11 18.08 31.20
C MET A 216 -16.85 17.67 31.97
N SER A 217 -16.06 18.66 32.42
CA SER A 217 -14.85 18.39 33.22
C SER A 217 -15.17 17.62 34.50
N GLN A 218 -16.24 17.99 35.19
CA GLN A 218 -16.71 17.29 36.40
C GLN A 218 -17.17 15.85 36.09
N ASN A 219 -17.92 15.65 35.00
CA ASN A 219 -18.34 14.32 34.58
C ASN A 219 -17.13 13.44 34.21
N ALA A 220 -16.18 13.98 33.44
CA ALA A 220 -14.95 13.27 33.06
C ALA A 220 -14.14 12.88 34.31
N GLN A 221 -13.97 13.80 35.26
CA GLN A 221 -13.26 13.54 36.52
C GLN A 221 -13.96 12.45 37.37
N SER A 222 -15.29 12.46 37.40
CA SER A 222 -16.07 11.44 38.11
C SER A 222 -15.95 10.04 37.49
N GLN A 223 -15.91 9.95 36.15
CA GLN A 223 -15.72 8.71 35.42
C GLN A 223 -14.31 8.16 35.61
N MET A 224 -13.32 9.05 35.59
CA MET A 224 -11.91 8.70 35.84
C MET A 224 -11.71 8.07 37.23
N MET A 225 -12.43 8.59 38.24
CA MET A 225 -12.43 8.03 39.60
C MET A 225 -13.17 6.69 39.71
N LYS A 226 -14.27 6.50 38.96
CA LYS A 226 -15.05 5.25 38.98
C LYS A 226 -14.34 4.09 38.28
N ASP A 227 -13.72 4.34 37.13
CA ASP A 227 -13.12 3.28 36.31
C ASP A 227 -11.63 3.06 36.60
N GLY A 228 -11.11 3.70 37.67
CA GLY A 228 -9.74 3.53 38.15
C GLY A 228 -8.66 3.98 37.16
N GLY A 229 -8.99 4.81 36.18
CA GLY A 229 -8.08 5.35 35.15
C GLY A 229 -7.51 4.35 34.14
N LYS A 230 -7.49 3.05 34.46
CA LYS A 230 -6.90 2.00 33.59
C LYS A 230 -7.68 1.75 32.30
N SER A 231 -9.01 1.85 32.32
CA SER A 231 -9.84 1.58 31.13
C SER A 231 -9.72 2.66 30.02
N LEU A 232 -9.06 3.77 30.34
CA LEU A 232 -8.83 4.91 29.45
C LEU A 232 -7.44 4.92 28.83
N GLN A 233 -6.54 4.04 29.30
CA GLN A 233 -5.22 3.91 28.71
C GLN A 233 -5.27 2.93 27.53
N PRO A 234 -4.55 3.24 26.43
CA PRO A 234 -4.43 2.29 25.34
C PRO A 234 -3.77 0.99 25.83
N GLN A 235 -4.28 -0.15 25.37
CA GLN A 235 -3.73 -1.46 25.63
C GLN A 235 -3.56 -2.24 24.33
N LEU A 236 -2.61 -3.16 24.31
CA LEU A 236 -2.40 -4.06 23.18
C LEU A 236 -3.17 -5.35 23.37
N ILE A 237 -3.94 -5.70 22.34
CA ILE A 237 -4.67 -6.96 22.26
C ILE A 237 -4.18 -7.71 21.02
N THR A 238 -3.72 -8.94 21.21
CA THR A 238 -3.05 -9.71 20.17
C THR A 238 -3.05 -11.20 20.49
N ASN A 239 -2.85 -12.03 19.46
CA ASN A 239 -2.53 -13.44 19.62
C ASN A 239 -1.03 -13.74 19.49
N VAL A 240 -0.17 -12.73 19.37
CA VAL A 240 1.29 -12.89 19.32
C VAL A 240 1.82 -13.14 20.73
N PRO A 241 2.46 -14.29 21.01
CA PRO A 241 2.98 -14.60 22.34
C PRO A 241 4.06 -13.61 22.80
N GLY A 242 4.01 -13.20 24.07
CA GLY A 242 5.02 -12.32 24.66
C GLY A 242 4.98 -10.88 24.18
N ALA A 243 3.95 -10.50 23.41
CA ALA A 243 3.82 -9.14 22.94
C ALA A 243 3.57 -8.16 24.10
N THR A 244 4.22 -7.00 24.06
CA THR A 244 4.12 -5.97 25.09
C THR A 244 3.77 -4.63 24.44
N PHE A 245 3.17 -3.75 25.23
CA PHE A 245 2.91 -2.39 24.81
C PHE A 245 3.38 -1.44 25.89
N ASP A 246 4.33 -0.60 25.49
CA ASP A 246 4.85 0.48 26.30
C ASP A 246 4.94 1.74 25.43
N VAL A 247 4.12 2.73 25.78
CA VAL A 247 3.98 3.99 25.03
C VAL A 247 5.33 4.69 24.90
N ALA A 248 6.15 4.65 25.97
CA ALA A 248 7.46 5.29 26.00
C ALA A 248 8.48 4.60 25.07
N THR A 249 8.43 3.26 24.97
CA THR A 249 9.31 2.49 24.09
C THR A 249 8.88 2.64 22.63
N TRP A 250 7.58 2.67 22.36
CA TRP A 250 7.04 2.72 21.01
C TRP A 250 7.19 4.12 20.37
N LEU A 251 7.22 5.20 21.16
CA LEU A 251 7.41 6.59 20.70
C LEU A 251 6.56 6.97 19.46
N GLY A 252 5.29 6.55 19.44
CA GLY A 252 4.38 6.81 18.32
C GLY A 252 4.56 5.89 17.12
N GLY A 253 5.30 4.78 17.29
CA GLY A 253 5.42 3.73 16.29
C GLY A 253 4.08 3.06 15.98
N LYS A 254 3.95 2.57 14.74
CA LYS A 254 2.74 1.95 14.20
C LYS A 254 2.91 0.46 14.02
N LEU A 255 1.83 -0.28 14.27
CA LEU A 255 1.75 -1.69 13.93
C LEU A 255 1.86 -1.87 12.42
N ASN A 256 2.69 -2.80 12.00
CA ASN A 256 2.84 -3.16 10.59
C ASN A 256 2.90 -4.67 10.45
N GLY A 257 1.98 -5.21 9.64
CA GLY A 257 1.91 -6.65 9.35
C GLY A 257 2.31 -7.04 7.94
N THR A 258 2.73 -6.07 7.12
CA THR A 258 3.20 -6.29 5.75
C THR A 258 4.72 -6.22 5.64
N ALA A 259 5.42 -5.65 6.63
CA ALA A 259 6.86 -5.43 6.58
C ALA A 259 7.67 -6.70 6.83
N LYS A 260 7.17 -7.64 7.63
CA LYS A 260 7.84 -8.93 7.87
C LYS A 260 6.90 -10.08 7.55
N PHE A 261 7.36 -11.05 6.76
CA PHE A 261 6.53 -12.17 6.32
C PHE A 261 6.00 -12.97 7.53
N ASP A 262 4.67 -13.12 7.61
CA ASP A 262 3.97 -13.84 8.68
C ASP A 262 4.32 -13.40 10.11
N ASP A 263 4.69 -12.14 10.27
CA ASP A 263 4.96 -11.56 11.58
C ASP A 263 4.46 -10.13 11.67
N LEU A 264 4.39 -9.62 12.89
CA LEU A 264 4.03 -8.24 13.16
C LEU A 264 5.26 -7.53 13.73
N VAL A 265 5.43 -6.27 13.35
CA VAL A 265 6.47 -5.40 13.88
C VAL A 265 5.88 -4.03 14.19
N VAL A 266 6.60 -3.26 14.99
CA VAL A 266 6.30 -1.85 15.24
C VAL A 266 7.34 -1.02 14.52
N ILE A 267 6.88 -0.12 13.66
CA ILE A 267 7.75 0.81 12.95
C ILE A 267 7.62 2.17 13.61
N ALA A 268 8.67 2.57 14.32
CA ALA A 268 8.85 3.89 14.90
C ALA A 268 9.77 4.74 13.99
N PRO A 269 9.86 6.07 14.20
CA PRO A 269 10.54 6.95 13.26
C PRO A 269 12.02 6.60 13.02
N ASP A 270 12.70 6.13 14.07
CA ASP A 270 14.13 5.86 14.09
C ASP A 270 14.46 4.36 14.24
N ARG A 271 13.45 3.47 14.28
CA ARG A 271 13.67 2.06 14.57
C ARG A 271 12.50 1.16 14.21
N ILE A 272 12.82 -0.12 14.08
CA ILE A 272 11.87 -1.22 13.99
C ILE A 272 12.01 -2.05 15.25
N MET A 273 10.88 -2.40 15.86
CA MET A 273 10.81 -3.24 17.04
C MET A 273 9.98 -4.48 16.74
N ASP A 274 10.35 -5.59 17.37
CA ASP A 274 9.46 -6.74 17.45
C ASP A 274 8.29 -6.47 18.41
N MET A 275 7.32 -7.37 18.42
CA MET A 275 6.14 -7.22 19.29
C MET A 275 6.46 -7.29 20.79
N THR A 276 7.66 -7.74 21.20
CA THR A 276 8.08 -7.75 22.61
C THR A 276 8.65 -6.39 23.07
N GLY A 277 8.80 -5.44 22.14
CA GLY A 277 9.38 -4.12 22.37
C GLY A 277 10.89 -4.05 22.14
N LYS A 278 11.53 -5.15 21.71
CA LYS A 278 12.97 -5.16 21.43
C LYS A 278 13.23 -4.55 20.06
N THR A 279 14.16 -3.60 20.01
CA THR A 279 14.64 -3.04 18.74
C THR A 279 15.39 -4.08 17.93
N THR A 280 14.95 -4.31 16.69
CA THR A 280 15.59 -5.21 15.72
C THR A 280 16.50 -4.44 14.78
N ILE A 281 16.08 -3.25 14.33
CA ILE A 281 16.81 -2.41 13.36
C ILE A 281 16.73 -0.94 13.79
N LYS A 282 17.84 -0.21 13.66
CA LYS A 282 17.86 1.26 13.72
C LYS A 282 17.76 1.83 12.31
N LEU A 283 16.90 2.81 12.13
CA LEU A 283 16.66 3.46 10.85
C LEU A 283 17.45 4.78 10.77
N PRO A 284 18.03 5.12 9.61
CA PRO A 284 18.89 6.28 9.47
C PRO A 284 18.14 7.62 9.52
N GLN A 285 16.83 7.66 9.25
CA GLN A 285 15.98 8.86 9.32
C GLN A 285 14.50 8.51 9.58
N ASN A 286 13.73 9.53 10.00
CA ASN A 286 12.27 9.52 10.27
C ASN A 286 11.46 8.91 9.11
N SER A 287 11.36 7.59 9.11
CA SER A 287 10.63 6.83 8.09
C SER A 287 9.24 6.51 8.65
N TYR A 288 8.35 7.50 8.57
CA TYR A 288 6.94 7.29 8.88
C TYR A 288 6.21 6.52 7.76
N ASP A 289 6.78 6.50 6.56
CA ASP A 289 6.21 5.72 5.47
C ASP A 289 6.69 4.27 5.57
N SER A 290 5.83 3.45 6.16
CA SER A 290 6.02 2.00 6.23
C SER A 290 5.48 1.27 5.01
N LYS A 291 4.83 1.97 4.07
CA LYS A 291 4.37 1.38 2.81
C LYS A 291 5.60 1.14 1.94
N GLY A 292 5.88 -0.14 1.64
CA GLY A 292 7.06 -0.53 0.87
C GLY A 292 8.31 -0.77 1.70
N MET A 293 8.20 -0.89 3.03
CA MET A 293 9.29 -1.41 3.86
C MET A 293 9.18 -2.93 3.97
N PHE A 294 10.32 -3.61 3.84
CA PHE A 294 10.42 -5.06 3.94
C PHE A 294 11.54 -5.44 4.90
N LEU A 295 11.33 -6.49 5.67
CA LEU A 295 12.24 -7.03 6.65
C LEU A 295 12.54 -8.47 6.31
N ASN A 296 13.81 -8.78 6.37
CA ASN A 296 14.30 -10.11 6.15
C ASN A 296 13.87 -11.03 7.32
N THR A 297 13.86 -12.34 7.11
CA THR A 297 13.34 -13.32 8.08
C THR A 297 13.98 -13.21 9.47
N SER A 298 15.30 -12.92 9.53
CA SER A 298 16.04 -12.73 10.78
C SER A 298 15.84 -11.36 11.43
N GLY A 299 15.20 -10.40 10.74
CA GLY A 299 15.01 -9.03 11.23
C GLY A 299 16.30 -8.23 11.37
N THR A 300 17.33 -8.57 10.60
CA THR A 300 18.66 -7.93 10.64
C THR A 300 18.96 -7.07 9.42
N LYS A 301 18.17 -7.22 8.35
CA LYS A 301 18.23 -6.41 7.13
C LYS A 301 16.85 -5.90 6.79
N TYR A 302 16.81 -4.74 6.15
CA TYR A 302 15.59 -4.18 5.61
C TYR A 302 15.80 -3.71 4.17
N ALA A 303 14.70 -3.59 3.43
CA ALA A 303 14.65 -2.93 2.14
C ALA A 303 13.51 -1.91 2.15
N MET A 304 13.68 -0.80 1.43
CA MET A 304 12.66 0.22 1.24
C MET A 304 12.43 0.40 -0.25
N TYR A 305 11.16 0.38 -0.65
CA TYR A 305 10.74 0.67 -2.00
C TYR A 305 10.24 2.11 -2.10
N ASN A 306 10.86 2.89 -2.99
CA ASN A 306 10.43 4.24 -3.28
C ASN A 306 10.64 4.54 -4.77
N SER A 307 9.60 5.06 -5.43
CA SER A 307 9.70 5.64 -6.78
C SER A 307 10.40 4.76 -7.81
N GLY A 308 10.09 3.46 -7.82
CA GLY A 308 10.66 2.51 -8.79
C GLY A 308 12.06 1.99 -8.42
N ALA A 309 12.51 2.22 -7.18
CA ALA A 309 13.78 1.73 -6.67
C ALA A 309 13.60 0.96 -5.35
N LEU A 310 14.33 -0.13 -5.20
CA LEU A 310 14.43 -0.90 -3.96
C LEU A 310 15.83 -0.71 -3.37
N THR A 311 15.92 -0.05 -2.22
CA THR A 311 17.17 0.22 -1.51
C THR A 311 17.27 -0.64 -0.26
N PHE A 312 18.36 -1.39 -0.14
CA PHE A 312 18.64 -2.27 0.98
C PHE A 312 19.43 -1.55 2.08
N SER A 313 19.42 -2.11 3.28
CA SER A 313 20.13 -1.58 4.46
C SER A 313 21.65 -1.49 4.30
N ASP A 314 22.23 -2.20 3.32
CA ASP A 314 23.66 -2.12 2.96
C ASP A 314 23.95 -1.07 1.87
N ASN A 315 22.96 -0.24 1.53
CA ASN A 315 22.96 0.78 0.47
C ASN A 315 22.96 0.22 -0.96
N THR A 316 22.85 -1.10 -1.14
CA THR A 316 22.58 -1.66 -2.47
C THR A 316 21.24 -1.13 -2.97
N THR A 317 21.16 -0.69 -4.22
CA THR A 317 19.93 -0.15 -4.81
C THR A 317 19.66 -0.83 -6.14
N LEU A 318 18.44 -1.33 -6.30
CA LEU A 318 17.90 -1.86 -7.56
C LEU A 318 16.94 -0.81 -8.13
N ALA A 319 17.30 -0.20 -9.26
CA ALA A 319 16.46 0.76 -9.96
C ALA A 319 15.58 0.07 -11.02
N GLU A 320 14.56 0.77 -11.52
CA GLU A 320 13.65 0.29 -12.57
C GLU A 320 12.86 -0.97 -12.16
N VAL A 321 12.60 -1.12 -10.86
CA VAL A 321 11.80 -2.20 -10.29
C VAL A 321 10.40 -1.70 -9.97
N PHE A 322 9.42 -2.59 -9.98
CA PHE A 322 8.06 -2.29 -9.54
C PHE A 322 7.42 -3.48 -8.83
N ASN A 323 6.34 -3.19 -8.10
CA ASN A 323 5.58 -4.16 -7.30
C ASN A 323 6.45 -5.11 -6.47
N PRO A 324 7.26 -4.61 -5.52
CA PRO A 324 7.91 -5.49 -4.57
C PRO A 324 6.90 -6.07 -3.58
N TYR A 325 7.07 -7.34 -3.25
CA TYR A 325 6.25 -8.06 -2.27
C TYR A 325 7.04 -9.21 -1.65
N MET A 326 6.63 -9.67 -0.47
CA MET A 326 7.21 -10.88 0.12
C MET A 326 6.35 -12.10 -0.19
N ALA A 327 6.99 -13.20 -0.57
CA ALA A 327 6.33 -14.47 -0.82
C ALA A 327 7.10 -15.61 -0.16
N LYS A 328 6.39 -16.69 0.17
CA LYS A 328 7.00 -17.91 0.70
C LYS A 328 6.86 -19.05 -0.31
N THR A 329 7.99 -19.58 -0.76
CA THR A 329 8.07 -20.71 -1.69
C THR A 329 8.95 -21.79 -1.07
N ASP A 330 8.49 -23.04 -1.03
CA ASP A 330 9.23 -24.18 -0.46
C ASP A 330 9.79 -23.93 0.96
N GLY A 331 8.98 -23.25 1.78
CA GLY A 331 9.35 -22.93 3.17
C GLY A 331 10.28 -21.73 3.33
N LYS A 332 10.82 -21.17 2.24
CA LYS A 332 11.73 -20.02 2.26
C LYS A 332 11.00 -18.73 1.89
N VAL A 333 11.32 -17.66 2.59
CA VAL A 333 10.79 -16.32 2.32
C VAL A 333 11.70 -15.60 1.34
N PHE A 334 11.08 -14.95 0.36
CA PHE A 334 11.75 -14.15 -0.65
C PHE A 334 11.13 -12.76 -0.70
N LEU A 335 11.98 -11.75 -0.90
CA LEU A 335 11.58 -10.45 -1.40
C LEU A 335 11.59 -10.51 -2.91
N THR A 336 10.40 -10.45 -3.49
CA THR A 336 10.16 -10.54 -4.91
C THR A 336 9.93 -9.14 -5.48
N TYR A 337 10.43 -8.89 -6.68
CA TYR A 337 10.19 -7.65 -7.43
C TYR A 337 10.07 -7.95 -8.92
N MET A 338 9.49 -7.01 -9.66
CA MET A 338 9.31 -7.11 -11.10
C MET A 338 10.10 -6.04 -11.83
N TYR A 339 10.44 -6.32 -13.08
CA TYR A 339 11.06 -5.36 -13.99
C TYR A 339 10.57 -5.62 -15.43
N TYR A 340 10.70 -4.62 -16.30
CA TYR A 340 10.43 -4.77 -17.72
C TYR A 340 11.71 -5.19 -18.45
N SER A 341 11.67 -6.30 -19.19
CA SER A 341 12.75 -6.73 -20.09
C SER A 341 12.47 -6.19 -21.50
N PRO A 342 13.25 -5.20 -21.99
CA PRO A 342 13.09 -4.70 -23.36
C PRO A 342 13.44 -5.77 -24.40
N GLY A 343 14.41 -6.64 -24.08
CA GLY A 343 14.85 -7.69 -24.98
C GLY A 343 13.80 -8.78 -25.21
N LYS A 344 13.02 -9.11 -24.18
CA LYS A 344 11.93 -10.09 -24.26
C LYS A 344 10.56 -9.46 -24.50
N ASN A 345 10.45 -8.13 -24.41
CA ASN A 345 9.18 -7.40 -24.34
C ASN A 345 8.21 -8.06 -23.35
N ALA A 346 8.66 -8.21 -22.12
CA ALA A 346 7.96 -8.96 -21.09
C ALA A 346 8.18 -8.37 -19.70
N VAL A 347 7.24 -8.64 -18.79
CA VAL A 347 7.44 -8.44 -17.35
C VAL A 347 8.13 -9.67 -16.80
N MET A 348 9.26 -9.44 -16.16
CA MET A 348 10.10 -10.44 -15.53
C MET A 348 10.04 -10.26 -14.01
N GLN A 349 10.22 -11.36 -13.28
CA GLN A 349 10.20 -11.38 -11.83
C GLN A 349 11.46 -12.03 -11.27
N CYS A 350 12.04 -11.35 -10.28
CA CYS A 350 13.20 -11.81 -9.53
C CYS A 350 12.83 -12.07 -8.07
N ALA A 351 13.49 -13.02 -7.43
CA ALA A 351 13.25 -13.37 -6.04
C ALA A 351 14.57 -13.42 -5.26
N ILE A 352 14.69 -12.58 -4.24
CA ILE A 352 15.88 -12.52 -3.37
C ILE A 352 15.52 -13.21 -2.06
N PRO A 353 16.28 -14.22 -1.59
CA PRO A 353 16.10 -14.77 -0.25
C PRO A 353 16.17 -13.66 0.79
N PHE A 354 15.15 -13.54 1.64
CA PHE A 354 15.00 -12.41 2.54
C PHE A 354 14.61 -12.86 3.95
#